data_AF-A0A813G3P4-F1
#
_entry.id   AF-A0A813G3P4-F1
#
_cell.length_a   1.000
_cell.length_b   1.000
_cell.length_c   1.000
_cell.angle_alpha   90.00
_cell.angle_beta   90.00
_cell.angle_gamma   90.00
#
_symmetry.space_group_name_H-M   'P 1'
#
loop_
_entity.id
_entity.type
_entity.pdbx_description
1 polymer ?
#
loop_
_entity_poly.entity_id
_entity_poly.type
_entity_poly.pdbx_seq_one_letter_code
_entity_poly.pdbx_strand_id
1 'polypeptide(L)'
;VDKLLRGIAVYRKKDPADSEEAEYAQNMFDSLCSLCLMKEHQLAFGKVQGLELMIRMMKEKIFASHAALKMTDHALRHCPENCQLFVDKLGLKVVFSMFMKRGHKTKSNAEGRESEEHVCSIIQSLCRYCTGTPVARVLNKFMEGQFEKLERLLEMHEEYNRSVKEADIARENGTLQQMDRELEVDDEERLFLDRCDAGLFTLQQVDLVLVRLVSMGNRQASEEIGKLMDIKGVKLEEIQHVVEEYCTNLGEPAKDERKEVRSYLKAMLVRYGGDVSKLEDEPAADAGNVTDEDDGAATPDEADPDQVTDDEGGGKDKGTDSPKKKEKEDRKSEKRERSEGRSDKKKEKDKEKDKDKRSSGGDKKDKDKKRHRD
;
A
#
# COMPACT_ATOMS: atom_id res chain seq x y z
N VAL A 1 -13.44 9.80 -13.92
CA VAL A 1 -12.09 9.37 -14.37
C VAL A 1 -11.58 10.20 -15.55
N ASP A 2 -12.14 10.09 -16.77
CA ASP A 2 -11.63 10.81 -17.97
C ASP A 2 -11.47 12.33 -17.77
N LYS A 3 -12.48 13.01 -17.20
CA LYS A 3 -12.41 14.46 -16.92
C LYS A 3 -11.19 14.85 -16.06
N LEU A 4 -10.93 14.12 -14.98
CA LEU A 4 -9.80 14.38 -14.10
C LEU A 4 -8.47 14.04 -14.77
N LEU A 5 -8.41 12.94 -15.54
CA LEU A 5 -7.24 12.56 -16.32
C LEU A 5 -6.83 13.65 -17.32
N ARG A 6 -7.81 14.24 -18.03
CA ARG A 6 -7.56 15.38 -18.92
C ARG A 6 -7.08 16.61 -18.16
N GLY A 7 -7.63 16.86 -16.97
CA GLY A 7 -7.19 17.95 -16.09
C GLY A 7 -5.71 17.82 -15.69
N ILE A 8 -5.30 16.64 -15.23
CA ILE A 8 -3.90 16.44 -14.83
C ILE A 8 -2.94 16.31 -16.02
N ALA A 9 -3.42 15.95 -17.22
CA ALA A 9 -2.59 15.76 -18.40
C ALA A 9 -1.80 17.01 -18.81
N VAL A 10 -2.24 18.20 -18.41
CA VAL A 10 -1.52 19.47 -18.62
C VAL A 10 -0.15 19.47 -17.93
N TYR A 11 -0.06 18.84 -16.76
CA TYR A 11 1.17 18.76 -15.94
C TYR A 11 2.12 17.64 -16.37
N ARG A 12 1.87 16.98 -17.51
CA ARG A 12 2.72 15.87 -17.99
C ARG A 12 4.18 16.27 -18.28
N LYS A 13 4.41 17.56 -18.59
CA LYS A 13 5.70 18.13 -19.01
C LYS A 13 5.95 19.54 -18.47
N LYS A 14 5.06 20.04 -17.62
CA LYS A 14 5.09 21.41 -17.13
C LYS A 14 4.76 21.41 -15.64
N ASP A 15 5.54 22.16 -14.88
CA ASP A 15 5.22 22.43 -13.49
C ASP A 15 4.08 23.46 -13.39
N PRO A 16 3.27 23.39 -12.31
CA PRO A 16 2.36 24.47 -11.95
C PRO A 16 3.08 25.83 -11.87
N ALA A 17 2.40 26.91 -12.26
CA ALA A 17 2.95 28.26 -12.27
C ALA A 17 3.14 28.82 -10.85
N ASP A 18 2.23 28.46 -9.94
CA ASP A 18 2.22 28.94 -8.56
C ASP A 18 1.72 27.85 -7.58
N SER A 19 1.68 28.22 -6.30
CA SER A 19 1.25 27.31 -5.23
C SER A 19 -0.23 26.95 -5.30
N GLU A 20 -1.09 27.81 -5.85
CA GLU A 20 -2.53 27.55 -5.97
C GLU A 20 -2.80 26.54 -7.08
N GLU A 21 -2.14 26.69 -8.24
CA GLU A 21 -2.19 25.73 -9.33
C GLU A 21 -1.60 24.37 -8.90
N ALA A 22 -0.53 24.38 -8.07
CA ALA A 22 0.05 23.17 -7.52
C ALA A 22 -0.93 22.43 -6.58
N GLU A 23 -1.59 23.14 -5.68
CA GLU A 23 -2.61 22.57 -4.79
C GLU A 23 -3.81 22.05 -5.60
N TYR A 24 -4.27 22.80 -6.59
CA TYR A 24 -5.34 22.38 -7.49
C TYR A 24 -4.97 21.09 -8.25
N ALA A 25 -3.76 21.00 -8.79
CA ALA A 25 -3.25 19.81 -9.45
C ALA A 25 -3.20 18.61 -8.49
N GLN A 26 -2.70 18.81 -7.28
CA GLN A 26 -2.60 17.77 -6.26
C GLN A 26 -3.99 17.24 -5.86
N ASN A 27 -4.96 18.13 -5.66
CA ASN A 27 -6.35 17.77 -5.37
C ASN A 27 -6.98 16.91 -6.48
N MET A 28 -6.64 17.15 -7.75
CA MET A 28 -7.08 16.30 -8.86
C MET A 28 -6.45 14.91 -8.82
N PHE A 29 -5.16 14.80 -8.49
CA PHE A 29 -4.49 13.50 -8.27
C PHE A 29 -5.12 12.74 -7.10
N ASP A 30 -5.34 13.38 -5.96
CA ASP A 30 -5.94 12.73 -4.78
C ASP A 30 -7.41 12.32 -5.02
N SER A 31 -8.15 13.10 -5.80
CA SER A 31 -9.48 12.72 -6.28
C SER A 31 -9.44 11.48 -7.18
N LEU A 32 -8.44 11.37 -8.07
CA LEU A 32 -8.24 10.18 -8.89
C LEU A 32 -7.84 8.96 -8.05
N CYS A 33 -6.93 9.11 -7.09
CA CYS A 33 -6.55 8.04 -6.16
C CYS A 33 -7.76 7.51 -5.38
N SER A 34 -8.63 8.41 -4.92
CA SER A 34 -9.87 8.08 -4.22
C SER A 34 -10.85 7.33 -5.12
N LEU A 35 -11.00 7.75 -6.38
CA LEU A 35 -11.83 7.03 -7.36
C LEU A 35 -11.30 5.61 -7.61
N CYS A 36 -9.98 5.42 -7.70
CA CYS A 36 -9.36 4.11 -7.92
C CYS A 36 -9.53 3.12 -6.75
N LEU A 37 -10.08 3.56 -5.60
CA LEU A 37 -10.49 2.64 -4.53
C LEU A 37 -11.74 1.81 -4.93
N MET A 38 -12.51 2.27 -5.91
CA MET A 38 -13.62 1.52 -6.51
C MET A 38 -13.15 0.79 -7.76
N LYS A 39 -13.36 -0.53 -7.82
CA LYS A 39 -12.85 -1.41 -8.88
C LYS A 39 -13.31 -0.97 -10.28
N GLU A 40 -14.54 -0.50 -10.41
CA GLU A 40 -15.13 -0.03 -11.67
C GLU A 40 -14.33 1.14 -12.24
N HIS A 41 -13.96 2.10 -11.39
CA HIS A 41 -13.18 3.27 -11.78
C HIS A 41 -11.70 2.96 -11.95
N GLN A 42 -11.16 2.03 -11.17
CA GLN A 42 -9.81 1.52 -11.33
C GLN A 42 -9.62 0.85 -12.70
N LEU A 43 -10.58 0.02 -13.14
CA LEU A 43 -10.58 -0.58 -14.48
C LEU A 43 -10.82 0.47 -15.57
N ALA A 44 -11.74 1.41 -15.35
CA ALA A 44 -11.98 2.50 -16.29
C ALA A 44 -10.71 3.34 -16.51
N PHE A 45 -9.94 3.58 -15.45
CA PHE A 45 -8.66 4.31 -15.50
C PHE A 45 -7.67 3.68 -16.49
N GLY A 46 -7.50 2.34 -16.44
CA GLY A 46 -6.70 1.61 -17.40
C GLY A 46 -7.24 1.73 -18.83
N LYS A 47 -8.56 1.60 -19.01
CA LYS A 47 -9.23 1.69 -20.33
C LYS A 47 -9.06 3.04 -21.00
N VAL A 48 -9.03 4.14 -20.24
CA VAL A 48 -8.87 5.51 -20.78
C VAL A 48 -7.41 5.98 -20.84
N GLN A 49 -6.46 5.05 -20.95
CA GLN A 49 -5.03 5.32 -21.08
C GLN A 49 -4.40 6.05 -19.89
N GLY A 50 -4.97 5.88 -18.69
CA GLY A 50 -4.46 6.53 -17.50
C GLY A 50 -3.05 6.05 -17.13
N LEU A 51 -2.77 4.75 -17.28
CA LEU A 51 -1.45 4.16 -16.98
C LEU A 51 -0.37 4.71 -17.91
N GLU A 52 -0.66 4.86 -19.20
CA GLU A 52 0.26 5.47 -20.15
C GLU A 52 0.60 6.91 -19.80
N LEU A 53 -0.37 7.69 -19.32
CA LEU A 53 -0.13 9.05 -18.86
C LEU A 53 0.76 9.06 -17.63
N MET A 54 0.50 8.20 -16.63
CA MET A 54 1.32 8.14 -15.42
C MET A 54 2.74 7.70 -15.71
N ILE A 55 2.92 6.69 -16.56
CA ILE A 55 4.24 6.22 -17.01
C ILE A 55 5.03 7.36 -17.65
N ARG A 56 4.39 8.25 -18.42
CA ARG A 56 5.04 9.44 -18.98
C ARG A 56 5.39 10.45 -17.88
N MET A 57 4.45 10.76 -16.98
CA MET A 57 4.68 11.71 -15.88
C MET A 57 5.81 11.28 -14.93
N MET A 58 5.88 10.00 -14.57
CA MET A 58 6.96 9.44 -13.74
C MET A 58 8.33 9.52 -14.43
N LYS A 59 8.40 9.42 -15.77
CA LYS A 59 9.65 9.64 -16.53
C LYS A 59 10.10 11.10 -16.49
N GLU A 60 9.13 12.01 -16.37
CA GLU A 60 9.25 13.47 -16.25
C GLU A 60 10.28 13.91 -15.22
N LYS A 61 10.20 13.31 -14.03
CA LYS A 61 10.95 13.72 -12.82
C LYS A 61 10.75 15.19 -12.45
N ILE A 62 9.58 15.74 -12.79
CA ILE A 62 9.11 17.10 -12.44
C ILE A 62 7.97 17.02 -11.40
N PHE A 63 7.26 18.12 -11.11
CA PHE A 63 6.22 18.20 -10.07
C PHE A 63 5.28 16.98 -10.01
N ALA A 64 4.71 16.61 -11.15
CA ALA A 64 3.71 15.54 -11.23
C ALA A 64 4.29 14.12 -11.04
N SER A 65 5.62 13.95 -10.97
CA SER A 65 6.27 12.64 -10.92
C SER A 65 5.86 11.83 -9.70
N HIS A 66 5.89 12.46 -8.52
CA HIS A 66 5.54 11.80 -7.25
C HIS A 66 4.05 11.46 -7.19
N ALA A 67 3.18 12.40 -7.56
CA ALA A 67 1.74 12.18 -7.60
C ALA A 67 1.34 11.09 -8.62
N ALA A 68 2.04 11.01 -9.76
CA ALA A 68 1.84 9.95 -10.75
C ALA A 68 2.29 8.57 -10.25
N LEU A 69 3.36 8.50 -9.45
CA LEU A 69 3.79 7.26 -8.79
C LEU A 69 2.74 6.77 -7.80
N LYS A 70 2.29 7.65 -6.89
CA LYS A 70 1.21 7.37 -5.93
C LYS A 70 -0.07 6.90 -6.62
N MET A 71 -0.49 7.61 -7.67
CA MET A 71 -1.65 7.18 -8.45
C MET A 71 -1.42 5.78 -9.02
N THR A 72 -0.23 5.52 -9.60
CA THR A 72 0.07 4.23 -10.23
C THR A 72 -0.07 3.10 -9.23
N ASP A 73 0.46 3.26 -8.01
CA ASP A 73 0.27 2.31 -6.92
C ASP A 73 -1.23 2.02 -6.66
N HIS A 74 -2.05 3.07 -6.50
CA HIS A 74 -3.51 2.92 -6.34
C HIS A 74 -4.19 2.22 -7.53
N ALA A 75 -3.73 2.45 -8.76
CA ALA A 75 -4.32 1.83 -9.95
C ALA A 75 -3.96 0.35 -10.10
N LEU A 76 -2.83 -0.10 -9.54
CA LEU A 76 -2.35 -1.48 -9.65
C LEU A 76 -2.77 -2.36 -8.46
N ARG A 77 -3.01 -1.76 -7.30
CA ARG A 77 -3.38 -2.46 -6.07
C ARG A 77 -4.61 -3.35 -6.26
N HIS A 78 -4.47 -4.65 -6.02
CA HIS A 78 -5.52 -5.67 -6.22
C HIS A 78 -6.16 -5.65 -7.64
N CYS A 79 -5.40 -5.26 -8.67
CA CYS A 79 -5.90 -5.12 -10.03
C CYS A 79 -5.05 -5.84 -11.08
N PRO A 80 -5.31 -7.14 -11.33
CA PRO A 80 -4.60 -7.91 -12.36
C PRO A 80 -4.63 -7.27 -13.73
N GLU A 81 -5.78 -6.72 -14.15
CA GLU A 81 -5.94 -6.13 -15.47
C GLU A 81 -5.00 -4.93 -15.67
N ASN A 82 -4.90 -4.06 -14.66
CA ASN A 82 -4.01 -2.92 -14.72
C ASN A 82 -2.54 -3.32 -14.55
N CYS A 83 -2.22 -4.35 -13.75
CA CYS A 83 -0.85 -4.89 -13.65
C CYS A 83 -0.36 -5.41 -15.00
N GLN A 84 -1.16 -6.22 -15.70
CA GLN A 84 -0.82 -6.70 -17.04
C GLN A 84 -0.63 -5.53 -18.02
N LEU A 85 -1.58 -4.60 -18.04
CA LEU A 85 -1.52 -3.42 -18.90
C LEU A 85 -0.28 -2.57 -18.62
N PHE A 86 0.09 -2.38 -17.35
CA PHE A 86 1.27 -1.60 -16.97
C PHE A 86 2.57 -2.19 -17.53
N VAL A 87 2.71 -3.52 -17.47
CA VAL A 87 3.86 -4.22 -18.05
C VAL A 87 3.89 -4.06 -19.57
N ASP A 88 2.74 -4.21 -20.24
CA ASP A 88 2.64 -4.07 -21.69
C ASP A 88 2.90 -2.65 -22.19
N LYS A 89 2.59 -1.63 -21.39
CA LYS A 89 2.89 -0.22 -21.69
C LYS A 89 4.30 0.21 -21.29
N LEU A 90 5.21 -0.75 -21.11
CA LEU A 90 6.63 -0.53 -20.81
C LEU A 90 6.86 0.22 -19.48
N GLY A 91 5.97 0.01 -18.50
CA GLY A 91 6.08 0.61 -17.17
C GLY A 91 7.28 0.12 -16.36
N LEU A 92 7.74 -1.12 -16.60
CA LEU A 92 8.85 -1.74 -15.86
C LEU A 92 10.15 -0.91 -15.91
N LYS A 93 10.49 -0.32 -17.07
CA LYS A 93 11.70 0.50 -17.20
C LYS A 93 11.68 1.70 -16.25
N VAL A 94 10.50 2.28 -16.02
CA VAL A 94 10.34 3.47 -15.18
C VAL A 94 10.44 3.09 -13.71
N VAL A 95 9.63 2.12 -13.27
CA VAL A 95 9.57 1.70 -11.87
C VAL A 95 10.91 1.15 -11.40
N PHE A 96 11.57 0.29 -12.19
CA PHE A 96 12.89 -0.22 -11.80
C PHE A 96 14.00 0.85 -11.88
N SER A 97 13.83 1.91 -12.68
CA SER A 97 14.73 3.06 -12.62
C SER A 97 14.55 3.86 -11.32
N MET A 98 13.31 3.97 -10.82
CA MET A 98 13.01 4.63 -9.54
C MET A 98 13.46 3.75 -8.36
N PHE A 99 13.26 2.44 -8.42
CA PHE A 99 13.73 1.45 -7.44
C PHE A 99 15.25 1.53 -7.23
N MET A 100 16.01 1.64 -8.31
CA MET A 100 17.48 1.81 -8.25
C MET A 100 17.92 3.27 -7.95
N LYS A 101 16.99 4.17 -7.58
CA LYS A 101 17.23 5.61 -7.36
C LYS A 101 17.99 6.31 -8.50
N ARG A 102 17.88 5.81 -9.75
CA ARG A 102 18.67 6.32 -10.89
C ARG A 102 18.18 7.70 -11.34
N GLY A 103 18.87 8.73 -10.88
CA GLY A 103 18.67 10.12 -11.27
C GLY A 103 17.36 10.72 -10.76
N HIS A 104 16.83 10.25 -9.63
CA HIS A 104 15.71 10.87 -8.94
C HIS A 104 16.26 11.70 -7.78
N LYS A 105 16.06 13.02 -7.82
CA LYS A 105 16.41 13.91 -6.72
C LYS A 105 15.14 14.12 -5.91
N THR A 106 15.10 13.57 -4.69
CA THR A 106 13.99 13.81 -3.76
C THR A 106 14.19 15.19 -3.12
N LYS A 107 13.11 15.97 -2.91
CA LYS A 107 13.24 17.29 -2.28
C LYS A 107 13.45 17.17 -0.77
N SER A 108 13.05 16.03 -0.19
CA SER A 108 13.23 15.69 1.23
C SER A 108 13.46 14.18 1.43
N ASN A 109 13.97 13.81 2.60
CA ASN A 109 14.07 12.39 2.99
C ASN A 109 12.69 11.72 3.12
N ALA A 110 11.68 12.46 3.60
CA ALA A 110 10.31 11.95 3.75
C ALA A 110 9.69 11.59 2.40
N GLU A 111 9.80 12.49 1.41
CA GLU A 111 9.35 12.23 0.03
C GLU A 111 10.10 11.04 -0.61
N GLY A 112 11.37 10.87 -0.25
CA GLY A 112 12.14 9.70 -0.68
C GLY A 112 11.62 8.39 -0.12
N ARG A 113 11.27 8.35 1.16
CA ARG A 113 10.67 7.16 1.80
C ARG A 113 9.29 6.84 1.23
N GLU A 114 8.44 7.84 1.04
CA GLU A 114 7.10 7.66 0.42
C GLU A 114 7.23 7.15 -1.03
N SER A 115 8.22 7.66 -1.78
CA SER A 115 8.50 7.15 -3.12
C SER A 115 8.92 5.68 -3.11
N GLU A 116 9.79 5.28 -2.18
CA GLU A 116 10.22 3.89 -2.04
C GLU A 116 9.08 2.96 -1.66
N GLU A 117 8.21 3.41 -0.75
CA GLU A 117 6.99 2.71 -0.38
C GLU A 117 6.13 2.39 -1.61
N HIS A 118 5.78 3.41 -2.40
CA HIS A 118 4.96 3.21 -3.59
C HIS A 118 5.66 2.35 -4.64
N VAL A 119 6.97 2.50 -4.82
CA VAL A 119 7.73 1.65 -5.76
C VAL A 119 7.71 0.18 -5.32
N CYS A 120 7.95 -0.10 -4.05
CA CYS A 120 7.91 -1.48 -3.52
C CYS A 120 6.51 -2.07 -3.61
N SER A 121 5.46 -1.30 -3.28
CA SER A 121 4.07 -1.72 -3.42
C SER A 121 3.70 -2.05 -4.87
N ILE A 122 4.15 -1.22 -5.84
CA ILE A 122 3.96 -1.50 -7.27
C ILE A 122 4.67 -2.79 -7.66
N ILE A 123 5.94 -2.97 -7.29
CA ILE A 123 6.71 -4.17 -7.62
C ILE A 123 6.04 -5.42 -7.03
N GLN A 124 5.60 -5.37 -5.77
CA GLN A 124 4.87 -6.45 -5.12
C GLN A 124 3.57 -6.78 -5.88
N SER A 125 2.79 -5.76 -6.23
CA SER A 125 1.54 -5.91 -7.00
C SER A 125 1.78 -6.54 -8.37
N LEU A 126 2.87 -6.17 -9.05
CA LEU A 126 3.25 -6.76 -10.34
C LEU A 126 3.67 -8.22 -10.18
N CYS A 127 4.47 -8.54 -9.16
CA CYS A 127 4.85 -9.93 -8.87
C CYS A 127 3.63 -10.80 -8.48
N ARG A 128 2.63 -10.22 -7.82
CA ARG A 128 1.41 -10.91 -7.36
C ARG A 128 0.41 -11.17 -8.48
N TYR A 129 0.08 -10.14 -9.24
CA TYR A 129 -1.12 -10.16 -10.09
C TYR A 129 -0.81 -10.33 -11.58
N CYS A 130 0.44 -10.17 -12.01
CA CYS A 130 0.80 -10.53 -13.38
C CYS A 130 0.81 -12.05 -13.55
N THR A 131 0.40 -12.51 -14.73
CA THR A 131 0.43 -13.93 -15.11
C THR A 131 0.98 -14.08 -16.52
N GLY A 132 1.46 -15.28 -16.88
CA GLY A 132 1.99 -15.57 -18.23
C GLY A 132 3.24 -14.78 -18.60
N THR A 133 3.26 -14.18 -19.79
CA THR A 133 4.45 -13.45 -20.29
C THR A 133 4.79 -12.20 -19.46
N PRO A 134 3.84 -11.35 -19.04
CA PRO A 134 4.15 -10.19 -18.20
C PRO A 134 4.88 -10.52 -16.89
N VAL A 135 4.48 -11.57 -16.16
CA VAL A 135 5.18 -11.93 -14.91
C VAL A 135 6.61 -12.39 -15.20
N ALA A 136 6.84 -13.16 -16.26
CA ALA A 136 8.19 -13.52 -16.68
C ALA A 136 9.05 -12.28 -16.98
N ARG A 137 8.48 -11.22 -17.59
CA ARG A 137 9.19 -9.94 -17.80
C ARG A 137 9.54 -9.25 -16.47
N VAL A 138 8.65 -9.29 -15.47
CA VAL A 138 8.91 -8.75 -14.13
C VAL A 138 10.07 -9.51 -13.48
N LEU A 139 10.04 -10.84 -13.49
CA LEU A 139 11.09 -11.67 -12.89
C LEU A 139 12.44 -11.49 -13.55
N ASN A 140 12.47 -11.37 -14.88
CA ASN A 140 13.70 -11.11 -15.61
C ASN A 140 14.35 -9.78 -15.18
N LYS A 141 13.60 -8.80 -14.66
CA LYS A 141 14.19 -7.58 -14.11
C LYS A 141 15.10 -7.82 -12.90
N PHE A 142 14.83 -8.84 -12.10
CA PHE A 142 15.66 -9.20 -10.96
C PHE A 142 16.93 -9.95 -11.37
N MET A 143 16.95 -10.54 -12.57
CA MET A 143 18.12 -11.21 -13.15
C MET A 143 19.06 -10.23 -13.89
N GLU A 144 18.57 -9.05 -14.28
CA GLU A 144 19.32 -8.06 -15.05
C GLU A 144 20.46 -7.43 -14.23
N GLY A 145 21.64 -7.28 -14.85
CA GLY A 145 22.75 -6.52 -14.28
C GLY A 145 23.39 -7.21 -13.09
N GLN A 146 23.69 -8.51 -13.21
CA GLN A 146 24.30 -9.32 -12.13
C GLN A 146 23.50 -9.27 -10.83
N PHE A 147 22.17 -9.36 -10.94
CA PHE A 147 21.28 -9.36 -9.77
C PHE A 147 21.31 -8.06 -8.93
N GLU A 148 21.71 -6.91 -9.50
CA GLU A 148 21.77 -5.62 -8.78
C GLU A 148 20.42 -5.23 -8.12
N LYS A 149 19.29 -5.75 -8.63
CA LYS A 149 17.96 -5.50 -8.04
C LYS A 149 17.74 -6.36 -6.79
N LEU A 150 18.25 -7.60 -6.77
CA LEU A 150 18.19 -8.46 -5.58
C LEU A 150 19.09 -7.89 -4.48
N GLU A 151 20.28 -7.40 -4.84
CA GLU A 151 21.16 -6.69 -3.91
C GLU A 151 20.44 -5.49 -3.29
N ARG A 152 19.84 -4.63 -4.12
CA ARG A 152 19.07 -3.48 -3.63
C ARG A 152 17.89 -3.90 -2.76
N LEU A 153 17.20 -4.99 -3.10
CA LEU A 153 16.06 -5.49 -2.34
C LEU A 153 16.48 -5.91 -0.92
N LEU A 154 17.60 -6.62 -0.78
CA LEU A 154 18.15 -7.00 0.52
C LEU A 154 18.73 -5.81 1.31
N GLU A 155 19.30 -4.81 0.63
CA GLU A 155 19.69 -3.54 1.29
C GLU A 155 18.48 -2.82 1.88
N MET A 156 17.37 -2.77 1.14
CA MET A 156 16.14 -2.18 1.64
C MET A 156 15.59 -2.98 2.84
N HIS A 157 15.64 -4.32 2.79
CA HIS A 157 15.29 -5.14 3.95
C HIS A 157 16.12 -4.71 5.18
N GLU A 158 17.44 -4.70 5.06
CA GLU A 158 18.33 -4.35 6.19
C GLU A 158 18.07 -2.91 6.71
N GLU A 159 17.91 -1.95 5.80
CA GLU A 159 17.65 -0.54 6.13
C GLU A 159 16.34 -0.37 6.91
N TYR A 160 15.23 -0.91 6.40
CA TYR A 160 13.92 -0.76 7.01
C TYR A 160 13.73 -1.65 8.25
N ASN A 161 14.32 -2.84 8.27
CA ASN A 161 14.33 -3.72 9.45
C ASN A 161 15.04 -3.06 10.63
N ARG A 162 16.22 -2.46 10.38
CA ARG A 162 16.92 -1.66 11.38
C ARG A 162 16.08 -0.47 11.85
N SER A 163 15.47 0.28 10.93
CA SER A 163 14.60 1.43 11.25
C SER A 163 13.43 1.03 12.16
N VAL A 164 12.76 -0.10 11.87
CA VAL A 164 11.65 -0.63 12.69
C VAL A 164 12.14 -1.09 14.07
N LYS A 165 13.26 -1.82 14.14
CA LYS A 165 13.87 -2.24 15.42
C LYS A 165 14.29 -1.04 16.29
N GLU A 166 14.85 -0.01 15.67
CA GLU A 166 15.22 1.23 16.37
C GLU A 166 14.00 1.94 16.95
N ALA A 167 12.87 1.95 16.22
CA ALA A 167 11.60 2.48 16.72
C ALA A 167 11.06 1.67 17.91
N ASP A 168 11.12 0.34 17.84
CA ASP A 168 10.73 -0.55 18.94
C ASP A 168 11.56 -0.27 20.20
N ILE A 169 12.89 -0.19 20.05
CA ILE A 169 13.83 0.09 21.15
C ILE A 169 13.62 1.51 21.71
N ALA A 170 13.38 2.51 20.87
CA ALA A 170 13.10 3.87 21.30
C ALA A 170 11.81 3.96 22.15
N ARG A 171 10.83 3.10 21.84
CA ARG A 171 9.59 3.00 22.60
C ARG A 171 9.83 2.36 23.97
N GLU A 172 10.55 1.24 24.00
CA GLU A 172 10.91 0.54 25.24
C GLU A 172 11.72 1.43 26.19
N ASN A 173 12.63 2.24 25.64
CA ASN A 173 13.45 3.19 26.41
C ASN A 173 12.69 4.47 26.81
N GLY A 174 11.42 4.63 26.41
CA GLY A 174 10.60 5.81 26.72
C GLY A 174 11.11 7.11 26.09
N THR A 175 11.96 7.03 25.07
CA THR A 175 12.54 8.20 24.38
C THR A 175 11.68 8.72 23.23
N LEU A 176 10.70 7.94 22.77
CA LEU A 176 9.62 8.43 21.92
C LEU A 176 8.83 9.51 22.67
N GLN A 177 8.80 10.71 22.10
CA GLN A 177 8.04 11.83 22.66
C GLN A 177 6.60 11.36 22.91
N GLN A 178 6.16 11.44 24.17
CA GLN A 178 4.77 11.22 24.62
C GLN A 178 3.82 12.31 24.07
N MET A 179 3.94 12.69 22.80
CA MET A 179 3.27 13.85 22.23
C MET A 179 1.84 13.60 21.74
N ASP A 180 1.31 12.38 21.88
CA ASP A 180 -0.13 12.11 21.74
C ASP A 180 -0.57 11.04 22.76
N ARG A 181 -0.76 11.45 24.02
CA ARG A 181 -1.61 10.70 24.97
C ARG A 181 -3.11 11.04 24.83
N GLU A 182 -3.46 11.90 23.86
CA GLU A 182 -4.84 12.37 23.64
C GLU A 182 -5.68 11.47 22.73
N LEU A 183 -5.09 10.43 22.14
CA LEU A 183 -5.83 9.43 21.37
C LEU A 183 -6.10 8.22 22.28
N GLU A 184 -7.37 7.82 22.42
CA GLU A 184 -7.82 6.59 23.11
C GLU A 184 -7.44 5.33 22.30
N VAL A 185 -6.19 5.25 21.88
CA VAL A 185 -5.61 4.18 21.07
C VAL A 185 -4.88 3.25 22.03
N ASP A 186 -5.08 1.95 21.90
CA ASP A 186 -4.40 0.98 22.75
C ASP A 186 -2.88 0.94 22.49
N ASP A 187 -2.13 0.35 23.41
CA ASP A 187 -0.67 0.33 23.34
C ASP A 187 -0.15 -0.48 22.13
N GLU A 188 -0.94 -1.42 21.61
CA GLU A 188 -0.62 -2.26 20.45
C GLU A 188 -0.79 -1.50 19.13
N GLU A 189 -1.90 -0.79 18.96
CA GLU A 189 -2.16 0.08 17.81
C GLU A 189 -1.18 1.24 17.76
N ARG A 190 -0.78 1.79 18.93
CA ARG A 190 0.29 2.79 18.98
C ARG A 190 1.64 2.24 18.54
N LEU A 191 2.02 1.05 19.01
CA LEU A 191 3.24 0.37 18.56
C LEU A 191 3.20 0.15 17.04
N PHE A 192 2.07 -0.28 16.51
CA PHE A 192 1.90 -0.49 15.08
C PHE A 192 2.08 0.81 14.28
N LEU A 193 1.51 1.93 14.74
CA LEU A 193 1.67 3.24 14.10
C LEU A 193 3.12 3.71 14.13
N ASP A 194 3.83 3.57 15.25
CA ASP A 194 5.25 3.92 15.36
C ASP A 194 6.09 3.09 14.37
N ARG A 195 5.79 1.79 14.22
CA ARG A 195 6.43 0.92 13.22
C ARG A 195 6.09 1.32 11.78
N CYS A 196 4.84 1.73 11.51
CA CYS A 196 4.44 2.25 10.20
C CYS A 196 5.24 3.51 9.83
N ASP A 197 5.38 4.47 10.75
CA ASP A 197 6.20 5.67 10.55
C ASP A 197 7.69 5.34 10.36
N ALA A 198 8.17 4.25 10.97
CA ALA A 198 9.51 3.72 10.77
C ALA A 198 9.69 2.97 9.43
N GLY A 199 8.62 2.72 8.68
CA GLY A 199 8.64 2.09 7.35
C GLY A 199 8.33 0.60 7.33
N LEU A 200 7.57 0.09 8.31
CA LEU A 200 7.13 -1.32 8.36
C LEU A 200 6.43 -1.77 7.07
N PHE A 201 5.60 -0.93 6.47
CA PHE A 201 4.90 -1.30 5.24
C PHE A 201 5.88 -1.55 4.09
N THR A 202 6.88 -0.69 3.90
CA THR A 202 7.94 -0.90 2.89
C THR A 202 8.72 -2.18 3.15
N LEU A 203 9.07 -2.46 4.41
CA LEU A 203 9.73 -3.70 4.82
C LEU A 203 8.90 -4.94 4.44
N GLN A 204 7.60 -4.92 4.76
CA GLN A 204 6.68 -5.99 4.39
C GLN A 204 6.61 -6.18 2.86
N GLN A 205 6.51 -5.10 2.08
CA GLN A 205 6.51 -5.22 0.61
C GLN A 205 7.80 -5.86 0.08
N VAL A 206 8.95 -5.49 0.63
CA VAL A 206 10.26 -6.06 0.28
C VAL A 206 10.30 -7.56 0.56
N ASP A 207 9.87 -7.97 1.75
CA ASP A 207 9.94 -9.37 2.20
C ASP A 207 8.92 -10.26 1.45
N LEU A 208 7.75 -9.72 1.14
CA LEU A 208 6.77 -10.39 0.28
C LEU A 208 7.32 -10.61 -1.14
N VAL A 209 8.09 -9.66 -1.68
CA VAL A 209 8.77 -9.84 -2.97
C VAL A 209 9.86 -10.91 -2.85
N LEU A 210 10.70 -10.88 -1.81
CA LEU A 210 11.76 -11.87 -1.59
C LEU A 210 11.21 -13.30 -1.53
N VAL A 211 10.26 -13.53 -0.63
CA VAL A 211 9.64 -14.84 -0.40
C VAL A 211 8.97 -15.37 -1.68
N ARG A 212 8.32 -14.50 -2.45
CA ARG A 212 7.74 -14.87 -3.74
C ARG A 212 8.82 -15.20 -4.78
N LEU A 213 9.87 -14.39 -4.93
CA LEU A 213 10.95 -14.65 -5.90
C LEU A 213 11.62 -16.01 -5.67
N VAL A 214 11.84 -16.37 -4.42
CA VAL A 214 12.36 -17.68 -4.00
C VAL A 214 11.40 -18.81 -4.39
N SER A 215 10.10 -18.57 -4.41
CA SER A 215 9.07 -19.59 -4.66
C SER A 215 8.68 -19.75 -6.13
N MET A 216 9.10 -18.86 -7.02
CA MET A 216 8.69 -18.84 -8.44
C MET A 216 9.47 -19.79 -9.35
N GLY A 217 10.19 -20.77 -8.79
CA GLY A 217 10.85 -21.84 -9.55
C GLY A 217 12.13 -21.42 -10.30
N ASN A 218 12.58 -20.18 -10.17
CA ASN A 218 13.87 -19.75 -10.72
C ASN A 218 15.00 -20.11 -9.75
N ARG A 219 15.70 -21.22 -10.04
CA ARG A 219 16.79 -21.72 -9.21
C ARG A 219 17.95 -20.73 -9.09
N GLN A 220 18.31 -20.04 -10.18
CA GLN A 220 19.40 -19.07 -10.16
C GLN A 220 19.10 -17.89 -9.24
N ALA A 221 17.89 -17.31 -9.34
CA ALA A 221 17.46 -16.24 -8.44
C ALA A 221 17.46 -16.69 -6.98
N SER A 222 16.96 -17.91 -6.71
CA SER A 222 16.91 -18.45 -5.35
C SER A 222 18.31 -18.71 -4.76
N GLU A 223 19.22 -19.30 -5.53
CA GLU A 223 20.60 -19.51 -5.09
C GLU A 223 21.30 -18.17 -4.80
N GLU A 224 21.06 -17.15 -5.62
CA GLU A 224 21.67 -15.84 -5.43
C GLU A 224 21.09 -15.09 -4.23
N ILE A 225 19.78 -15.16 -3.98
CA ILE A 225 19.17 -14.60 -2.77
C ILE A 225 19.84 -15.18 -1.52
N GLY A 226 20.04 -16.50 -1.47
CA GLY A 226 20.70 -17.15 -0.34
C GLY A 226 22.12 -16.64 -0.11
N LYS A 227 22.94 -16.58 -1.17
CA LYS A 227 24.32 -16.03 -1.07
C LYS A 227 24.33 -14.57 -0.61
N LEU A 228 23.44 -13.75 -1.15
CA LEU A 228 23.37 -12.33 -0.80
C LEU A 228 22.89 -12.12 0.64
N MET A 229 21.99 -12.97 1.14
CA MET A 229 21.60 -12.99 2.55
C MET A 229 22.81 -13.29 3.44
N ASP A 230 23.62 -14.30 3.10
CA ASP A 230 24.83 -14.64 3.86
C ASP A 230 25.86 -13.49 3.84
N ILE A 231 26.08 -12.87 2.68
CA ILE A 231 27.06 -11.79 2.51
C ILE A 231 26.62 -10.53 3.28
N LYS A 232 25.34 -10.17 3.21
CA LYS A 232 24.80 -8.97 3.88
C LYS A 232 24.44 -9.22 5.34
N GLY A 233 24.50 -10.48 5.81
CA GLY A 233 24.15 -10.85 7.18
C GLY A 233 22.64 -10.74 7.48
N VAL A 234 21.80 -10.85 6.45
CA VAL A 234 20.34 -10.86 6.62
C VAL A 234 19.91 -12.23 7.11
N LYS A 235 19.34 -12.25 8.33
CA LYS A 235 18.91 -13.49 8.96
C LYS A 235 17.56 -13.96 8.42
N LEU A 236 17.44 -15.25 8.21
CA LEU A 236 16.20 -15.84 7.71
C LEU A 236 15.03 -15.64 8.68
N GLU A 237 15.31 -15.68 9.99
CA GLU A 237 14.33 -15.50 11.06
C GLU A 237 13.72 -14.09 11.04
N GLU A 238 14.47 -13.09 10.57
CA GLU A 238 13.99 -11.72 10.46
C GLU A 238 12.93 -11.58 9.37
N ILE A 239 13.18 -12.17 8.20
CA ILE A 239 12.20 -12.24 7.11
C ILE A 239 10.98 -13.06 7.55
N GLN A 240 11.20 -14.19 8.23
CA GLN A 240 10.13 -15.02 8.76
C GLN A 240 9.21 -14.22 9.68
N HIS A 241 9.77 -13.52 10.66
CA HIS A 241 9.00 -12.73 11.61
C HIS A 241 8.12 -11.67 10.91
N VAL A 242 8.70 -10.89 9.99
CA VAL A 242 7.96 -9.84 9.27
C VAL A 242 6.80 -10.42 8.46
N VAL A 243 7.04 -11.53 7.77
CA VAL A 243 6.03 -12.16 6.90
C VAL A 243 4.94 -12.86 7.72
N GLU A 244 5.29 -13.47 8.85
CA GLU A 244 4.32 -14.05 9.80
C GLU A 244 3.45 -12.98 10.47
N GLU A 245 4.04 -11.86 10.88
CA GLU A 245 3.32 -10.71 11.42
C GLU A 245 2.34 -10.13 10.38
N TYR A 246 2.81 -9.92 9.14
CA TYR A 246 1.96 -9.53 8.02
C TYR A 246 0.79 -10.51 7.85
N CYS A 247 1.08 -11.81 7.80
CA CYS A 247 0.07 -12.84 7.64
C CYS A 247 -0.93 -12.86 8.80
N THR A 248 -0.52 -12.54 10.02
CA THR A 248 -1.38 -12.50 11.21
C THR A 248 -2.35 -11.33 11.13
N ASN A 249 -1.86 -10.17 10.70
CA ASN A 249 -2.62 -8.92 10.59
C ASN A 249 -3.57 -8.86 9.38
N LEU A 250 -3.50 -9.81 8.45
CA LEU A 250 -4.48 -9.92 7.38
C LEU A 250 -5.89 -10.17 7.94
N GLY A 251 -6.91 -9.58 7.32
CA GLY A 251 -8.31 -9.86 7.66
C GLY A 251 -8.84 -11.14 7.00
N GLU A 252 -10.07 -11.51 7.36
CA GLU A 252 -10.82 -12.61 6.74
C GLU A 252 -10.94 -12.52 5.20
N PRO A 253 -11.19 -11.35 4.58
CA PRO A 253 -11.26 -11.24 3.12
C PRO A 253 -9.95 -11.56 2.39
N ALA A 254 -8.82 -11.59 3.10
CA ALA A 254 -7.49 -11.86 2.57
C ALA A 254 -6.97 -13.27 2.95
N LYS A 255 -7.88 -14.22 3.22
CA LYS A 255 -7.52 -15.61 3.54
C LYS A 255 -6.67 -16.29 2.47
N ASP A 256 -7.01 -16.11 1.20
CA ASP A 256 -6.25 -16.70 0.08
C ASP A 256 -4.85 -16.09 -0.03
N GLU A 257 -4.73 -14.78 0.20
CA GLU A 257 -3.44 -14.10 0.28
C GLU A 257 -2.58 -14.65 1.41
N ARG A 258 -3.17 -14.84 2.60
CA ARG A 258 -2.47 -15.44 3.75
C ARG A 258 -1.93 -16.84 3.43
N LYS A 259 -2.76 -17.70 2.84
CA LYS A 259 -2.38 -19.07 2.47
C LYS A 259 -1.24 -19.09 1.45
N GLU A 260 -1.37 -18.26 0.41
CA GLU A 260 -0.36 -18.12 -0.64
C GLU A 260 1.01 -17.69 -0.06
N VAL A 261 1.01 -16.61 0.73
CA VAL A 261 2.24 -16.05 1.32
C VAL A 261 2.88 -17.03 2.31
N ARG A 262 2.10 -17.70 3.15
CA ARG A 262 2.62 -18.75 4.05
C ARG A 262 3.22 -19.92 3.29
N SER A 263 2.61 -20.34 2.18
CA SER A 263 3.17 -21.39 1.32
C SER A 263 4.54 -20.99 0.76
N TYR A 264 4.68 -19.74 0.33
CA TYR A 264 5.96 -19.24 -0.17
C TYR A 264 7.01 -19.14 0.95
N LEU A 265 6.61 -18.67 2.13
CA LEU A 265 7.50 -18.61 3.29
C LEU A 265 7.99 -20.00 3.68
N LYS A 266 7.10 -20.98 3.73
CA LYS A 266 7.42 -22.39 3.98
C LYS A 266 8.43 -22.92 2.96
N ALA A 267 8.24 -22.62 1.67
CA ALA A 267 9.19 -23.03 0.63
C ALA A 267 10.57 -22.38 0.80
N MET A 268 10.63 -21.12 1.23
CA MET A 268 11.87 -20.41 1.54
C MET A 268 12.59 -21.01 2.75
N LEU A 269 11.86 -21.30 3.84
CA LEU A 269 12.43 -21.91 5.04
C LEU A 269 12.98 -23.31 4.76
N VAL A 270 12.23 -24.15 4.04
CA VAL A 270 12.72 -25.49 3.64
C VAL A 270 14.00 -25.40 2.81
N ARG A 271 14.12 -24.39 1.93
CA ARG A 271 15.30 -24.23 1.07
C ARG A 271 16.55 -23.81 1.85
N TYR A 272 16.41 -22.91 2.82
CA TYR A 272 17.55 -22.32 3.53
C TYR A 272 17.75 -22.91 4.95
N GLY A 273 17.01 -23.95 5.31
CA GLY A 273 17.17 -24.65 6.59
C GLY A 273 16.52 -23.95 7.79
N GLY A 274 15.47 -23.17 7.57
CA GLY A 274 14.68 -22.51 8.63
C GLY A 274 13.67 -23.43 9.31
N ASP A 275 13.17 -23.01 10.47
CA ASP A 275 12.20 -23.75 11.27
C ASP A 275 10.76 -23.62 10.70
N VAL A 276 10.21 -24.73 10.24
CA VAL A 276 8.87 -24.81 9.62
C VAL A 276 7.79 -25.19 10.64
N SER A 277 8.15 -25.58 11.87
CA SER A 277 7.21 -26.12 12.86
C SER A 277 6.08 -25.16 13.25
N LYS A 278 6.33 -23.85 13.16
CA LYS A 278 5.34 -22.80 13.46
C LYS A 278 4.36 -22.52 12.32
N LEU A 279 4.58 -23.09 11.13
CA LEU A 279 3.76 -22.90 9.93
C LEU A 279 2.84 -24.10 9.65
N GLU A 280 2.61 -24.98 10.64
CA GLU A 280 1.65 -26.08 10.47
C GLU A 280 0.25 -25.53 10.17
N ASP A 281 -0.33 -26.03 9.08
CA ASP A 281 -1.62 -25.63 8.56
C ASP A 281 -2.73 -26.01 9.54
N GLU A 282 -3.72 -25.12 9.76
CA GLU A 282 -4.98 -25.56 10.36
C GLU A 282 -5.55 -26.71 9.50
N PRO A 283 -6.00 -27.82 10.11
CA PRO A 283 -6.48 -28.96 9.36
C PRO A 283 -7.61 -28.53 8.44
N ALA A 284 -7.50 -28.92 7.17
CA ALA A 284 -8.58 -28.78 6.21
C ALA A 284 -9.84 -29.42 6.82
N ALA A 285 -10.83 -28.59 7.15
CA ALA A 285 -12.14 -29.08 7.55
C ALA A 285 -12.74 -29.87 6.39
N ASP A 286 -12.65 -31.19 6.54
CA ASP A 286 -13.50 -32.25 6.02
C ASP A 286 -14.21 -31.99 4.69
N ALA A 287 -13.69 -32.63 3.64
CA ALA A 287 -14.45 -32.92 2.44
C ALA A 287 -15.58 -33.88 2.83
N GLY A 288 -16.75 -33.32 3.13
CA GLY A 288 -17.99 -34.03 3.39
C GLY A 288 -18.22 -35.08 2.30
N ASN A 289 -18.05 -36.33 2.73
CA ASN A 289 -18.30 -37.56 1.99
C ASN A 289 -19.80 -37.59 1.61
N VAL A 290 -20.13 -37.29 0.36
CA VAL A 290 -21.46 -37.56 -0.19
C VAL A 290 -21.44 -39.01 -0.68
N THR A 291 -21.91 -39.91 0.16
CA THR A 291 -22.27 -41.27 -0.26
C THR A 291 -23.61 -41.24 -0.96
N ASP A 292 -23.62 -41.73 -2.20
CA ASP A 292 -24.81 -42.15 -2.94
C ASP A 292 -25.68 -43.08 -2.11
N GLU A 293 -26.94 -42.71 -1.88
CA GLU A 293 -28.02 -43.68 -1.66
C GLU A 293 -29.16 -43.36 -2.63
N ASP A 294 -29.32 -44.31 -3.55
CA ASP A 294 -30.45 -44.61 -4.41
C ASP A 294 -31.69 -44.90 -3.56
N ASP A 295 -32.81 -44.25 -3.85
CA ASP A 295 -34.12 -44.88 -3.70
C ASP A 295 -35.16 -44.16 -4.56
N GLY A 296 -35.89 -44.96 -5.34
CA GLY A 296 -36.71 -44.53 -6.44
C GLY A 296 -38.19 -44.27 -6.12
N ALA A 297 -38.82 -43.68 -7.14
CA ALA A 297 -40.22 -43.81 -7.54
C ALA A 297 -41.32 -43.23 -6.63
N ALA A 298 -41.91 -42.11 -7.08
CA ALA A 298 -43.34 -42.04 -7.39
C ALA A 298 -43.66 -40.83 -8.29
N THR A 299 -44.51 -41.07 -9.27
CA THR A 299 -44.97 -40.22 -10.39
C THR A 299 -45.98 -39.12 -9.98
N PRO A 300 -46.35 -38.21 -10.92
CA PRO A 300 -46.73 -36.83 -10.65
C PRO A 300 -48.24 -36.63 -10.54
N ASP A 301 -48.65 -35.45 -10.08
CA ASP A 301 -49.98 -34.93 -10.40
C ASP A 301 -49.93 -33.43 -10.75
N GLU A 302 -50.75 -33.10 -11.72
CA GLU A 302 -50.85 -31.84 -12.46
C GLU A 302 -51.57 -30.75 -11.65
N ALA A 303 -51.30 -29.49 -11.98
CA ALA A 303 -52.29 -28.55 -12.52
C ALA A 303 -51.92 -27.08 -12.24
N ASP A 304 -52.09 -26.31 -13.30
CA ASP A 304 -51.81 -24.90 -13.53
C ASP A 304 -52.95 -24.00 -12.96
N PRO A 305 -53.12 -22.73 -13.36
CA PRO A 305 -52.75 -21.52 -12.63
C PRO A 305 -53.98 -20.70 -12.16
N ASP A 306 -53.70 -19.49 -11.65
CA ASP A 306 -54.35 -18.20 -11.94
C ASP A 306 -54.81 -17.32 -10.75
N GLN A 307 -54.37 -16.06 -10.87
CA GLN A 307 -55.05 -14.79 -10.57
C GLN A 307 -55.09 -14.15 -9.16
N VAL A 308 -54.36 -13.03 -9.09
CA VAL A 308 -54.82 -11.64 -8.79
C VAL A 308 -55.76 -11.42 -7.61
N THR A 309 -55.33 -10.60 -6.64
CA THR A 309 -56.04 -9.37 -6.20
C THR A 309 -55.12 -8.46 -5.38
N ASP A 310 -55.11 -7.18 -5.74
CA ASP A 310 -54.74 -6.03 -4.91
C ASP A 310 -55.63 -5.93 -3.65
N ASP A 311 -55.11 -5.41 -2.52
CA ASP A 311 -55.75 -4.32 -1.76
C ASP A 311 -54.85 -3.77 -0.64
N GLU A 312 -54.96 -2.46 -0.41
CA GLU A 312 -54.28 -1.66 0.60
C GLU A 312 -54.88 -1.81 2.02
N GLY A 313 -54.14 -1.37 3.05
CA GLY A 313 -54.80 -0.74 4.22
C GLY A 313 -54.51 -1.31 5.62
N GLY A 314 -53.49 -0.74 6.28
CA GLY A 314 -53.49 -0.22 7.66
C GLY A 314 -54.07 -1.03 8.84
N GLY A 315 -53.23 -1.32 9.85
CA GLY A 315 -53.72 -1.75 11.18
C GLY A 315 -52.65 -2.12 12.22
N LYS A 316 -52.19 -1.11 12.96
CA LYS A 316 -51.51 -1.08 14.27
C LYS A 316 -51.34 -2.37 15.13
N ASP A 317 -50.09 -2.52 15.61
CA ASP A 317 -49.64 -2.69 17.01
C ASP A 317 -49.50 -4.12 17.62
N LYS A 318 -48.25 -4.58 17.82
CA LYS A 318 -47.59 -4.84 19.14
C LYS A 318 -46.40 -5.81 19.07
N GLY A 319 -45.28 -5.40 19.71
CA GLY A 319 -44.17 -6.24 20.23
C GLY A 319 -43.16 -6.75 19.18
N THR A 320 -41.84 -6.76 19.33
CA THR A 320 -40.91 -6.68 20.46
C THR A 320 -39.48 -6.44 19.91
N ASP A 321 -38.64 -5.74 20.70
CA ASP A 321 -37.16 -5.78 20.77
C ASP A 321 -36.23 -5.53 19.55
N SER A 322 -35.37 -4.51 19.64
CA SER A 322 -33.90 -4.69 19.81
C SER A 322 -33.08 -3.37 19.71
N PRO A 323 -32.15 -3.09 20.66
CA PRO A 323 -31.32 -1.89 20.70
C PRO A 323 -30.03 -2.06 19.87
N LYS A 324 -30.09 -1.93 18.54
CA LYS A 324 -28.87 -1.94 17.69
C LYS A 324 -28.86 -0.93 16.54
N LYS A 325 -29.88 -0.09 16.41
CA LYS A 325 -29.95 0.93 15.32
C LYS A 325 -29.56 2.35 15.74
N LYS A 326 -29.61 2.70 17.03
CA LYS A 326 -29.25 4.05 17.51
C LYS A 326 -27.73 4.28 17.61
N GLU A 327 -26.94 3.27 17.98
CA GLU A 327 -25.47 3.39 18.05
C GLU A 327 -24.77 3.57 16.69
N LYS A 328 -25.45 3.28 15.57
CA LYS A 328 -24.85 3.32 14.24
C LYS A 328 -25.00 4.67 13.54
N GLU A 329 -25.96 5.51 13.98
CA GLU A 329 -26.12 6.88 13.47
C GLU A 329 -25.29 7.89 14.26
N ASP A 330 -25.17 7.74 15.58
CA ASP A 330 -24.37 8.64 16.43
C ASP A 330 -22.86 8.52 16.14
N ARG A 331 -22.36 7.34 15.77
CA ARG A 331 -20.95 7.15 15.36
C ARG A 331 -20.63 7.75 13.99
N LYS A 332 -21.63 8.08 13.17
CA LYS A 332 -21.44 8.61 11.80
C LYS A 332 -21.46 10.15 11.78
N SER A 333 -22.16 10.79 12.72
CA SER A 333 -22.11 12.23 12.95
C SER A 333 -20.80 12.66 13.64
N GLU A 334 -20.35 11.94 14.67
CA GLU A 334 -19.09 12.27 15.37
C GLU A 334 -17.84 12.14 14.48
N LYS A 335 -17.85 11.22 13.50
CA LYS A 335 -16.72 11.05 12.57
C LYS A 335 -16.64 12.15 11.51
N ARG A 336 -17.73 12.86 11.22
CA ARG A 336 -17.75 14.02 10.32
C ARG A 336 -17.29 15.30 11.02
N GLU A 337 -17.74 15.54 12.25
CA GLU A 337 -17.29 16.71 13.04
C GLU A 337 -15.79 16.63 13.39
N ARG A 338 -15.24 15.42 13.62
CA ARG A 338 -13.78 15.23 13.84
C ARG A 338 -12.92 15.53 12.60
N SER A 339 -13.48 15.47 11.39
CA SER A 339 -12.73 15.77 10.17
C SER A 339 -12.62 17.28 9.90
N GLU A 340 -13.64 18.06 10.28
CA GLU A 340 -13.66 19.52 10.14
C GLU A 340 -12.84 20.21 11.24
N GLY A 341 -12.87 19.69 12.48
CA GLY A 341 -12.04 20.24 13.58
C GLY A 341 -10.53 20.07 13.39
N ARG A 342 -10.09 19.05 12.64
CA ARG A 342 -8.65 18.81 12.34
C ARG A 342 -8.11 19.76 11.28
N SER A 343 -8.96 20.27 10.37
CA SER A 343 -8.57 21.29 9.38
C SER A 343 -8.39 22.68 10.00
N ASP A 344 -9.20 23.03 11.00
CA ASP A 344 -9.12 24.35 11.63
C ASP A 344 -7.93 24.48 12.59
N LYS A 345 -7.59 23.43 13.36
CA LYS A 345 -6.37 23.40 14.20
C LYS A 345 -5.07 23.45 13.39
N LYS A 346 -5.07 22.94 12.15
CA LYS A 346 -3.90 23.02 11.24
C LYS A 346 -3.70 24.44 10.70
N LYS A 347 -4.80 25.15 10.38
CA LYS A 347 -4.76 26.57 9.95
C LYS A 347 -4.32 27.53 11.07
N GLU A 348 -4.61 27.22 12.33
CA GLU A 348 -4.14 28.03 13.47
C GLU A 348 -2.63 27.87 13.71
N LYS A 349 -2.10 26.64 13.66
CA LYS A 349 -0.67 26.37 13.82
C LYS A 349 0.21 26.98 12.72
N ASP A 350 -0.29 27.08 11.49
CA ASP A 350 0.46 27.68 10.39
C ASP A 350 0.48 29.22 10.48
N LYS A 351 -0.56 29.86 11.04
CA LYS A 351 -0.58 31.31 11.31
C LYS A 351 0.36 31.74 12.44
N GLU A 352 0.58 30.87 13.43
CA GLU A 352 1.49 31.13 14.55
C GLU A 352 2.96 31.04 14.12
N LYS A 353 3.30 30.07 13.25
CA LYS A 353 4.64 29.93 12.66
C LYS A 353 5.05 31.08 11.75
N ASP A 354 4.10 31.73 11.08
CA ASP A 354 4.37 32.91 10.23
C ASP A 354 4.55 34.21 11.03
N LYS A 355 4.02 34.29 12.26
CA LYS A 355 4.30 35.41 13.18
C LYS A 355 5.72 35.33 13.75
N ASP A 356 6.19 34.14 14.09
CA ASP A 356 7.55 33.93 14.64
C ASP A 356 8.68 34.12 13.61
N LYS A 357 8.38 33.92 12.31
CA LYS A 357 9.33 34.25 11.23
C LYS A 357 9.44 35.74 10.96
N ARG A 358 8.42 36.54 11.29
CA ARG A 358 8.45 38.01 11.11
C ARG A 358 9.12 38.74 12.28
N SER A 359 9.16 38.15 13.47
CA SER A 359 9.83 38.72 14.66
C SER A 359 11.34 38.45 14.71
N SER A 360 11.84 37.43 14.00
CA SER A 360 13.25 37.00 14.04
C SER A 360 14.15 37.54 12.90
N GLY A 361 13.59 38.33 11.98
CA GLY A 361 14.30 38.86 10.79
C GLY A 361 15.00 40.21 10.96
N GLY A 362 15.01 40.81 12.16
CA GLY A 362 15.42 42.20 12.37
C GLY A 362 16.92 42.47 12.55
N ASP A 363 17.75 41.50 12.95
CA ASP A 363 19.03 41.82 13.64
C ASP A 363 20.33 41.35 12.96
N LYS A 364 20.29 41.04 11.66
CA LYS A 364 21.47 40.51 10.93
C LYS A 364 22.08 41.42 9.85
N LYS A 365 21.67 42.68 9.74
CA LYS A 365 22.18 43.59 8.70
C LYS A 365 23.24 44.62 9.12
N ASP A 366 23.65 44.69 10.39
CA ASP A 366 24.60 45.73 10.85
C ASP A 366 26.00 45.25 11.29
N LYS A 367 26.34 43.97 11.12
CA LYS A 367 27.67 43.46 11.54
C LYS A 367 28.73 43.32 10.44
N ASP A 368 28.39 43.47 9.16
CA ASP A 368 29.33 43.28 8.04
C ASP A 368 30.00 44.55 7.49
N LYS A 369 29.77 45.73 8.09
CA LYS A 369 30.38 46.99 7.63
C LYS A 369 31.62 47.47 8.40
N LYS A 370 32.18 46.69 9.34
CA LYS A 370 33.27 47.16 10.21
C LYS A 370 34.56 46.32 10.21
N ARG A 371 34.84 45.58 9.13
CA ARG A 371 36.10 44.80 8.99
C ARG A 371 36.95 45.17 7.75
N HIS A 372 36.76 46.34 7.17
CA HIS A 372 37.66 46.91 6.17
C HIS A 372 37.95 48.38 6.48
N ARG A 373 38.75 48.60 7.52
CA ARG A 373 39.61 49.78 7.73
C ARG A 373 40.32 49.56 9.06
N ASP A 374 41.52 49.00 8.99
CA ASP A 374 42.75 49.51 9.59
C ASP A 374 43.92 48.67 9.10
#